data_AF-A0A9D6TES0-F1
#
_entry.id   AF-A0A9D6TES0-F1
#
_cell.length_a   1.000
_cell.length_b   1.000
_cell.length_c   1.000
_cell.angle_alpha   90.00
_cell.angle_beta   90.00
_cell.angle_gamma   90.00
#
_symmetry.space_group_name_H-M   'P 1'
#
loop_
_entity.id
_entity.type
_entity.pdbx_description
1 polymer ?
#
loop_
_entity_poly.entity_id
_entity_poly.type
_entity_poly.pdbx_seq_one_letter_code
_entity_poly.pdbx_strand_id
1 'polypeptide(L)' 'MDKQFCVYILASKRNGTLYIGVASQLATRVWQHKSKVVEGFSAKYGVARYPQICRTPAEKPLSA' A
#
# COMPACT_ATOMS: atom_id res chain seq x y z
N MET A 1 -16.89 -16.01 0.98
CA MET A 1 -16.41 -14.70 1.47
C MET A 1 -15.63 -14.01 0.37
N ASP A 2 -16.14 -12.90 -0.13
CA ASP A 2 -15.43 -12.09 -1.14
C ASP A 2 -14.23 -11.40 -0.49
N LYS A 3 -13.04 -11.56 -1.08
CA LYS A 3 -11.85 -10.81 -0.66
C LYS A 3 -11.90 -9.43 -1.29
N GLN A 4 -12.13 -8.40 -0.48
CA GLN A 4 -12.05 -7.03 -0.94
C GLN A 4 -10.58 -6.63 -1.08
N PHE A 5 -10.18 -6.17 -2.26
CA PHE A 5 -8.85 -5.64 -2.53
C PHE A 5 -8.92 -4.13 -2.67
N CYS A 6 -7.91 -3.43 -2.15
CA CYS A 6 -7.75 -2.00 -2.34
C CYS A 6 -6.41 -1.70 -3.01
N VAL A 7 -6.40 -0.71 -3.88
CA VAL A 7 -5.16 -0.09 -4.37
C VAL A 7 -4.76 1.00 -3.38
N TYR A 8 -3.46 1.08 -3.08
CA TYR A 8 -2.90 2.09 -2.18
C TYR A 8 -1.59 2.66 -2.70
N ILE A 9 -1.31 3.89 -2.29
CA ILE A 9 -0.08 4.61 -2.60
C ILE A 9 0.64 4.93 -1.30
N LEU A 10 1.96 4.72 -1.25
CA LEU A 10 2.84 5.11 -0.15
C LEU A 10 3.91 6.08 -0.68
N ALA A 11 4.36 7.01 0.18
CA ALA A 11 5.40 7.96 -0.16
C ALA A 11 6.53 7.93 0.88
N SER A 12 7.77 8.12 0.42
CA SER A 12 8.94 8.28 1.30
C SER A 12 8.99 9.67 1.97
N LYS A 13 8.74 10.71 1.19
CA LYS A 13 8.69 12.13 1.59
C LYS A 13 7.91 12.94 0.53
N ARG A 14 7.62 14.22 0.81
CA ARG A 14 7.07 15.15 -0.20
C ARG A 14 7.98 15.18 -1.43
N ASN A 15 7.41 14.96 -2.62
CA ASN A 15 8.12 14.84 -3.90
C ASN A 15 9.22 13.75 -3.92
N GLY A 16 9.09 12.72 -3.07
CA GLY A 16 10.00 11.58 -3.03
C GLY A 16 9.48 10.38 -3.83
N THR A 17 10.12 9.23 -3.62
CA THR A 17 9.71 7.95 -4.21
C THR A 17 8.30 7.57 -3.75
N LEU A 18 7.47 7.20 -4.73
CA LEU A 18 6.14 6.65 -4.54
C LEU A 18 6.16 5.13 -4.74
N TYR A 19 5.31 4.43 -4.01
CA TYR A 19 5.07 3.00 -4.15
C TYR A 19 3.57 2.76 -4.28
N ILE A 20 3.18 2.02 -5.31
CA ILE A 20 1.78 1.65 -5.56
C ILE A 20 1.66 0.14 -5.34
N GLY A 21 0.65 -0.28 -4.57
CA GLY A 21 0.42 -1.68 -4.28
C GLY A 21 -1.07 -2.02 -4.18
N VAL A 22 -1.35 -3.33 -4.22
CA VAL A 22 -2.70 -3.87 -4.02
C VAL A 22 -2.66 -4.78 -2.79
N ALA A 23 -3.63 -4.64 -1.90
CA ALA A 23 -3.75 -5.48 -0.72
C ALA A 23 -5.21 -5.71 -0.34
N SER A 24 -5.52 -6.93 0.12
CA SER A 24 -6.79 -7.20 0.79
C SER A 24 -6.79 -6.79 2.26
N GLN A 25 -5.61 -6.75 2.89
CA GLN A 25 -5.42 -6.31 4.27
C GLN A 25 -4.36 -5.20 4.31
N LEU A 26 -4.82 -3.96 4.16
CA LEU A 26 -3.94 -2.80 4.08
C LEU A 26 -3.15 -2.57 5.38
N ALA A 27 -3.79 -2.75 6.55
CA ALA A 27 -3.13 -2.55 7.85
C ALA A 27 -1.89 -3.45 8.01
N THR A 28 -2.02 -4.72 7.68
CA THR A 28 -0.93 -5.70 7.70
C THR A 28 0.19 -5.31 6.75
N ARG A 29 -0.13 -4.87 5.52
CA ARG A 29 0.89 -4.43 4.55
C ARG A 29 1.63 -3.18 5.01
N VAL A 30 0.92 -2.20 5.56
CA VAL A 30 1.53 -0.97 6.07
C VAL A 30 2.48 -1.27 7.22
N TRP A 31 2.09 -2.16 8.13
CA TRP A 31 2.96 -2.61 9.21
C TRP A 31 4.22 -3.31 8.66
N GLN A 32 4.09 -4.24 7.72
CA GLN A 32 5.23 -4.92 7.10
C GLN A 32 6.23 -3.93 6.46
N HIS A 33 5.73 -2.91 5.77
CA HIS A 33 6.56 -1.88 5.16
C HIS A 33 7.22 -0.96 6.21
N LYS A 34 6.50 -0.56 7.27
CA LYS A 34 7.06 0.23 8.38
C LYS A 34 8.15 -0.52 9.14
N SER A 35 7.91 -1.79 9.44
CA SER A 35 8.84 -2.65 10.16
C SER A 35 9.97 -3.19 9.27
N LYS A 36 9.96 -2.90 7.96
CA LYS A 36 10.95 -3.36 6.97
C LYS A 36 11.21 -4.87 7.04
N VAL A 37 10.18 -5.65 7.37
CA VAL A 37 10.28 -7.10 7.58
C VAL A 37 10.63 -7.83 6.28
N VAL A 38 10.23 -7.26 5.16
CA VAL A 38 10.54 -7.77 3.82
C VAL A 38 11.55 -6.85 3.18
N GLU A 39 12.73 -7.39 2.85
CA GLU A 39 13.69 -6.69 2.02
C GLU A 39 13.11 -6.46 0.62
N GLY A 40 13.25 -5.24 0.11
CA GLY A 40 12.67 -4.88 -1.18
C GLY A 40 12.63 -3.37 -1.41
N PHE A 41 11.88 -2.96 -2.43
CA PHE A 41 11.81 -1.58 -2.90
C PHE A 41 11.47 -0.59 -1.77
N SER A 42 10.43 -0.88 -0.99
CA SER A 42 10.00 0.02 0.09
C SER A 42 11.04 0.14 1.22
N ALA A 43 11.80 -0.93 1.49
CA ALA A 43 12.88 -0.91 2.48
C ALA A 43 14.10 -0.14 1.95
N LYS A 44 14.49 -0.37 0.68
CA LYS A 44 15.61 0.28 -0.01
C LYS A 44 15.42 1.79 -0.13
N TYR A 45 14.21 2.25 -0.47
CA TYR A 45 13.92 3.67 -0.71
C TYR A 45 13.20 4.35 0.48
N GLY A 46 13.04 3.66 1.60
CA GLY A 46 12.42 4.23 2.81
C GLY A 46 10.96 4.67 2.61
N VAL A 47 10.23 4.00 1.72
CA VAL A 47 8.83 4.27 1.37
C VAL A 47 7.88 3.71 2.43
N ALA A 48 8.04 4.21 3.66
CA ALA A 48 7.22 3.87 4.82
C ALA A 48 7.11 5.00 5.85
N ARG A 49 7.81 6.12 5.61
CA ARG A 49 7.98 7.22 6.57
C ARG A 49 6.75 8.15 6.63
N TYR A 50 6.00 8.28 5.54
CA TYR A 50 4.74 9.03 5.48
C TYR A 50 3.64 8.19 4.82
N PRO A 51 2.80 7.48 5.60
CA PRO A 51 1.68 6.74 5.06
C PRO A 51 0.52 7.70 4.76
N GLN A 52 0.66 8.57 3.76
CA GLN A 52 -0.51 9.11 3.08
C GLN A 52 -1.07 8.00 2.20
N ILE A 53 -1.91 7.17 2.79
CA ILE A 53 -2.54 6.06 2.09
C ILE A 53 -3.85 6.57 1.49
N CYS A 54 -3.80 6.97 0.23
CA CYS A 54 -5.01 7.11 -0.56
C CYS A 54 -5.53 5.70 -0.87
N ARG A 55 -6.68 5.33 -0.28
CA ARG A 55 -7.40 4.10 -0.64
C ARG A 55 -8.37 4.46 -1.75
N THR A 56 -8.23 3.82 -2.89
CA THR A 56 -9.37 3.70 -3.80
C THR A 56 -10.06 2.39 -3.47
N PRO A 57 -11.37 2.41 -3.11
CA PRO A 57 -12.15 1.19 -3.13
C PRO A 57 -12.03 0.60 -4.54
N ALA A 58 -11.65 -0.67 -4.68
CA ALA A 58 -11.91 -1.36 -5.93
C ALA A 58 -13.43 -1.39 -6.06
N GLU A 59 -13.98 -0.69 -7.06
CA GLU A 59 -15.40 -0.74 -7.34
C GLU A 59 -15.79 -2.21 -7.49
N LYS A 60 -16.87 -2.61 -6.81
CA LYS A 60 -17.38 -3.98 -6.89
C LYS A 60 -17.60 -4.27 -8.39
N PRO A 61 -17.06 -5.36 -8.97
CA PRO A 61 -17.32 -5.65 -10.37
C PRO A 61 -18.83 -5.70 -10.54
N LEU A 62 -19.35 -4.87 -11.45
CA LEU A 62 -20.77 -4.85 -11.78
C LEU A 62 -21.13 -6.28 -12.15
N SER A 63 -22.05 -6.89 -11.40
CA SER A 63 -22.57 -8.22 -11.70
C SER A 63 -23.09 -8.18 -13.13
N ALA A 64 -22.42 -8.92 -14.02
CA ALA A 64 -23.00 -9.32 -15.30
C ALA A 64 -24.06 -10.39 -15.06
#